data_AF-A0A6I2R3K2-F1
#
_entry.id   AF-A0A6I2R3K2-F1
#
_cell.length_a   1.000
_cell.length_b   1.000
_cell.length_c   1.000
_cell.angle_alpha   90.00
_cell.angle_beta   90.00
_cell.angle_gamma   90.00
#
_symmetry.space_group_name_H-M   'P 1'
#
loop_
_entity.id
_entity.type
_entity.pdbx_description
1 polymer ?
#
loop_
_entity_poly.entity_id
_entity_poly.type
_entity_poly.pdbx_seq_one_letter_code
_entity_poly.pdbx_strand_id
1 'polypeptide(L)'
;MPKARQPKLDFETSVIAGRGLEAMSQGVKDWGLRDCFEQLEEYLYSKESDRVCLIFGLRRTGKTTMLRQAIGRMAKEDLSRTAYIKARRTDNMAMMNRDLKKLFDAGFRYVFIDEVTLMEDFIDSAALFSDVFATMGMKIVLSGTDSLGFWLAMDEELYDRAKAIHTTFIPYREYSRLLGIDSIDEYIRYGGTLRAGELAFDDEDVNAQDASFRDDESTRRYIDTAICKNIQHSLACYESGGHFRHLYSLYEAGELTSAINRIIEDMNHRFLISVLTDDFLSHDLRLTAANLRKERDPEKRTEALDAIDTEAVTQRLMELLDIRNKEEQSIGITTAHIIEIKQYLAALELIVDCPIESADPGIEPVEHILFTQPGMRYCQAQALVHSLLKDEQFSALSEYDKTQITGRILEEVRGRMMEDIVLLETMKAADKDHRVFKLQFEAGEFDMVIYDQKENSCEIFEIKHSSKQVPFQYRHLVDEDKCQRTERRFGPIQGRYILYRGEDAQMENGVQYWNVENYLKALPTLDIVQVQEIGMQSIEPTL
;
A
#
# COMPACT_ATOMS: atom_id res chain seq x y z
N MET A 1 52.28 -19.79 -3.72
CA MET A 1 52.15 -18.45 -4.33
C MET A 1 51.66 -17.49 -3.25
N PRO A 2 52.29 -16.31 -3.09
CA PRO A 2 51.85 -15.35 -2.10
C PRO A 2 50.46 -14.83 -2.48
N LYS A 3 49.52 -14.82 -1.52
CA LYS A 3 48.21 -14.17 -1.66
C LYS A 3 48.46 -12.70 -2.00
N ALA A 4 48.14 -12.29 -3.21
CA ALA A 4 48.11 -10.87 -3.57
C ALA A 4 47.19 -10.18 -2.56
N ARG A 5 47.77 -9.33 -1.70
CA ARG A 5 46.99 -8.40 -0.88
C ARG A 5 46.25 -7.51 -1.88
N GLN A 6 44.92 -7.59 -1.90
CA GLN A 6 44.12 -6.60 -2.60
C GLN A 6 44.57 -5.21 -2.13
N PRO A 7 44.82 -4.26 -3.05
CA PRO A 7 45.20 -2.90 -2.66
C PRO A 7 44.13 -2.35 -1.71
N LYS A 8 44.57 -1.64 -0.66
CA LYS A 8 43.65 -0.98 0.27
C LYS A 8 43.06 0.22 -0.47
N LEU A 9 41.96 0.00 -1.18
CA LEU A 9 41.20 1.05 -1.83
C LEU A 9 40.64 1.97 -0.74
N ASP A 10 40.94 3.27 -0.86
CA ASP A 10 40.41 4.29 0.03
C ASP A 10 39.18 4.90 -0.63
N PHE A 11 38.02 4.73 0.01
CA PHE A 11 36.72 5.15 -0.50
C PHE A 11 36.24 6.39 0.25
N GLU A 12 35.55 7.28 -0.46
CA GLU A 12 34.95 8.48 0.11
C GLU A 12 33.57 8.17 0.70
N THR A 13 32.86 7.21 0.10
CA THR A 13 31.56 6.69 0.52
C THR A 13 31.71 5.45 1.40
N SER A 14 30.60 5.04 2.03
CA SER A 14 30.57 3.89 2.95
C SER A 14 30.54 2.55 2.21
N VAL A 15 31.68 2.11 1.69
CA VAL A 15 31.83 0.87 0.91
C VAL A 15 32.13 -0.35 1.78
N ILE A 16 31.42 -1.44 1.55
CA ILE A 16 31.62 -2.77 2.14
C ILE A 16 31.91 -3.76 1.02
N ALA A 17 32.98 -4.54 1.17
CA ALA A 17 33.37 -5.60 0.23
C ALA A 17 33.98 -6.81 0.97
N GLY A 18 34.08 -7.94 0.28
CA GLY A 18 34.69 -9.16 0.82
C GLY A 18 33.96 -9.70 2.04
N ARG A 19 34.69 -10.02 3.12
CA ARG A 19 34.11 -10.64 4.34
C ARG A 19 33.00 -9.82 5.00
N GLY A 20 32.98 -8.50 4.81
CA GLY A 20 31.92 -7.64 5.32
C GLY A 20 30.55 -7.96 4.71
N LEU A 21 30.52 -8.42 3.45
CA LEU A 21 29.29 -8.81 2.77
C LEU A 21 28.71 -10.11 3.33
N GLU A 22 29.57 -11.07 3.69
CA GLU A 22 29.14 -12.33 4.33
C GLU A 22 28.51 -12.05 5.71
N ALA A 23 29.13 -11.20 6.52
CA ALA A 23 28.58 -10.82 7.83
C ALA A 23 27.22 -10.09 7.68
N MET A 24 27.11 -9.23 6.66
CA MET A 24 25.87 -8.52 6.36
C MET A 24 24.75 -9.47 5.93
N SER A 25 25.00 -10.53 5.17
CA SER A 25 23.92 -11.40 4.67
C SER A 25 23.47 -12.48 5.68
N GLN A 26 24.28 -12.80 6.70
CA GLN A 26 23.96 -13.85 7.69
C GLN A 26 22.60 -13.70 8.37
N GLY A 27 22.25 -12.49 8.81
CA GLY A 27 21.03 -12.25 9.58
C GLY A 27 19.71 -12.38 8.80
N VAL A 28 19.76 -12.50 7.47
CA VAL A 28 18.56 -12.61 6.60
C VAL A 28 18.52 -13.91 5.82
N LYS A 29 19.46 -14.82 6.07
CA LYS A 29 19.68 -16.03 5.26
C LYS A 29 18.47 -16.97 5.27
N ASP A 30 17.83 -17.10 6.44
CA ASP A 30 16.72 -18.02 6.67
C ASP A 30 15.35 -17.33 6.56
N TRP A 31 15.31 -16.05 6.18
CA TRP A 31 14.06 -15.31 5.99
C TRP A 31 13.44 -15.65 4.63
N GLY A 32 12.11 -15.62 4.57
CA GLY A 32 11.38 -15.75 3.31
C GLY A 32 11.76 -14.66 2.31
N LEU A 33 11.71 -15.00 1.02
CA LEU A 33 11.94 -14.05 -0.08
C LEU A 33 10.65 -13.31 -0.42
N ARG A 34 10.78 -12.03 -0.82
CA ARG A 34 9.68 -11.30 -1.44
C ARG A 34 9.27 -11.96 -2.76
N ASP A 35 8.01 -11.82 -3.16
CA ASP A 35 7.51 -12.29 -4.45
C ASP A 35 8.21 -11.55 -5.61
N CYS A 36 8.50 -10.26 -5.46
CA CYS A 36 9.24 -9.48 -6.46
C CYS A 36 10.76 -9.74 -6.45
N PHE A 37 11.28 -10.62 -5.59
CA PHE A 37 12.72 -10.90 -5.48
C PHE A 37 13.32 -11.50 -6.76
N GLU A 38 12.54 -12.33 -7.47
CA GLU A 38 12.98 -12.95 -8.73
C GLU A 38 13.41 -11.90 -9.76
N GLN A 39 12.71 -10.76 -9.84
CA GLN A 39 13.05 -9.68 -10.77
C GLN A 39 14.46 -9.11 -10.56
N LEU A 40 14.92 -9.09 -9.30
CA LEU A 40 16.27 -8.68 -8.93
C LEU A 40 17.31 -9.74 -9.34
N GLU A 41 17.03 -11.02 -9.09
CA GLU A 41 17.93 -12.10 -9.51
C GLU A 41 18.06 -12.14 -11.04
N GLU A 42 16.95 -12.03 -11.76
CA GLU A 42 16.95 -11.92 -13.22
C GLU A 42 17.83 -10.78 -13.70
N TYR A 43 17.72 -9.59 -13.10
CA TYR A 43 18.54 -8.44 -13.48
C TYR A 43 20.03 -8.70 -13.23
N LEU A 44 20.40 -9.22 -12.06
CA LEU A 44 21.79 -9.45 -11.70
C LEU A 44 22.48 -10.40 -12.69
N TYR A 45 21.78 -11.45 -13.11
CA TYR A 45 22.36 -12.48 -13.97
C TYR A 45 21.96 -12.35 -15.45
N SER A 46 21.20 -11.32 -15.83
CA SER A 46 20.89 -11.06 -17.24
C SER A 46 22.13 -10.66 -18.03
N LYS A 47 22.06 -10.84 -19.35
CA LYS A 47 23.10 -10.41 -20.29
C LYS A 47 23.06 -8.90 -20.59
N GLU A 48 21.92 -8.27 -20.35
CA GLU A 48 21.70 -6.84 -20.53
C GLU A 48 22.60 -6.06 -19.56
N SER A 49 23.24 -4.99 -20.02
CA SER A 49 24.17 -4.22 -19.19
C SER A 49 23.99 -2.71 -19.30
N ASP A 50 23.13 -2.22 -20.17
CA ASP A 50 22.87 -0.80 -20.39
C ASP A 50 21.89 -0.18 -19.38
N ARG A 51 21.17 -1.01 -18.62
CA ARG A 51 20.18 -0.57 -17.62
C ARG A 51 20.66 -0.75 -16.18
N VAL A 52 20.14 0.08 -15.28
CA VAL A 52 20.28 -0.07 -13.83
C VAL A 52 19.03 -0.68 -13.21
N CYS A 53 19.14 -1.32 -12.05
CA CYS A 53 17.99 -1.84 -11.32
C CYS A 53 17.65 -0.91 -10.16
N LEU A 54 16.39 -0.52 -10.05
CA LEU A 54 15.90 0.35 -8.98
C LEU A 54 15.01 -0.48 -8.05
N ILE A 55 15.30 -0.46 -6.75
CA ILE A 55 14.50 -1.11 -5.72
C ILE A 55 14.00 -0.04 -4.75
N PHE A 56 12.74 0.32 -4.89
CA PHE A 56 12.16 1.43 -4.15
C PHE A 56 10.75 1.10 -3.68
N GLY A 57 10.21 1.97 -2.84
CA GLY A 57 8.94 1.78 -2.14
C GLY A 57 9.00 2.37 -0.74
N LEU A 58 7.85 2.40 -0.07
CA LEU A 58 7.73 3.02 1.25
C LEU A 58 8.60 2.35 2.33
N ARG A 59 8.77 3.04 3.47
CA ARG A 59 9.60 2.54 4.57
C ARG A 59 9.06 1.19 5.07
N ARG A 60 9.97 0.28 5.46
CA ARG A 60 9.68 -1.05 6.04
C ARG A 60 9.05 -2.09 5.10
N THR A 61 9.28 -1.94 3.79
CA THR A 61 8.86 -2.89 2.75
C THR A 61 9.90 -3.96 2.39
N GLY A 62 11.03 -4.03 3.08
CA GLY A 62 12.02 -5.09 2.89
C GLY A 62 13.10 -4.85 1.81
N LYS A 63 13.25 -3.64 1.28
CA LYS A 63 14.30 -3.30 0.29
C LYS A 63 15.71 -3.72 0.70
N THR A 64 16.21 -3.22 1.85
CA THR A 64 17.54 -3.58 2.36
C THR A 64 17.66 -5.08 2.65
N THR A 65 16.58 -5.72 3.10
CA THR A 65 16.52 -7.19 3.28
C THR A 65 16.74 -7.90 1.95
N MET A 66 16.05 -7.49 0.89
CA MET A 66 16.24 -8.06 -0.46
C MET A 66 17.68 -7.89 -0.95
N LEU A 67 18.30 -6.72 -0.76
CA LEU A 67 19.70 -6.53 -1.16
C LEU A 67 20.64 -7.51 -0.44
N ARG A 68 20.46 -7.66 0.89
CA ARG A 68 21.25 -8.57 1.72
C ARG A 68 21.01 -10.03 1.34
N GLN A 69 19.78 -10.41 1.01
CA GLN A 69 19.42 -11.74 0.54
C GLN A 69 20.06 -12.04 -0.82
N ALA A 70 20.02 -11.09 -1.77
CA ALA A 70 20.66 -11.24 -3.07
C ALA A 70 22.18 -11.45 -2.94
N ILE A 71 22.85 -10.60 -2.14
CA ILE A 71 24.28 -10.74 -1.84
C ILE A 71 24.58 -12.09 -1.18
N GLY A 72 23.76 -12.53 -0.22
CA GLY A 72 23.94 -13.81 0.47
C GLY A 72 23.77 -15.05 -0.40
N ARG A 73 23.06 -14.92 -1.53
CA ARG A 73 22.80 -16.00 -2.50
C ARG A 73 23.80 -16.06 -3.64
N MET A 74 24.66 -15.04 -3.80
CA MET A 74 25.67 -15.01 -4.86
C MET A 74 26.66 -16.17 -4.75
N ALA A 75 27.07 -16.70 -5.90
CA ALA A 75 28.20 -17.62 -5.98
C ALA A 75 29.47 -16.93 -5.44
N LYS A 76 30.41 -17.72 -4.89
CA LYS A 76 31.65 -17.18 -4.32
C LYS A 76 32.45 -16.32 -5.30
N GLU A 77 32.41 -16.65 -6.60
CA GLU A 77 33.07 -15.85 -7.63
C GLU A 77 32.39 -14.48 -7.77
N ASP A 78 31.07 -14.44 -7.96
CA ASP A 78 30.33 -13.19 -8.09
C ASP A 78 30.45 -12.33 -6.83
N LEU A 79 30.29 -12.93 -5.65
CA LEU A 79 30.45 -12.25 -4.36
C LEU A 79 31.82 -11.59 -4.20
N SER A 80 32.88 -12.20 -4.74
CA SER A 80 34.23 -11.61 -4.71
C SER A 80 34.38 -10.37 -5.58
N ARG A 81 33.46 -10.16 -6.53
CA ARG A 81 33.36 -8.99 -7.41
C ARG A 81 32.16 -8.11 -7.04
N THR A 82 31.63 -8.24 -5.83
CA THR A 82 30.49 -7.46 -5.34
C THR A 82 30.92 -6.40 -4.33
N ALA A 83 30.34 -5.21 -4.43
CA ALA A 83 30.45 -4.16 -3.42
C ALA A 83 29.04 -3.70 -2.98
N TYR A 84 28.93 -3.32 -1.71
CA TYR A 84 27.74 -2.68 -1.16
C TYR A 84 28.13 -1.29 -0.65
N ILE A 85 27.33 -0.27 -0.97
CA ILE A 85 27.53 1.12 -0.58
C ILE A 85 26.28 1.57 0.16
N LYS A 86 26.45 2.07 1.40
CA LYS A 86 25.37 2.74 2.13
C LYS A 86 25.53 4.25 1.96
N ALA A 87 24.71 4.85 1.11
CA ALA A 87 24.74 6.29 0.91
C ALA A 87 24.28 7.03 2.18
N ARG A 88 24.81 8.22 2.37
CA ARG A 88 24.53 9.13 3.49
C ARG A 88 24.19 10.50 2.92
N ARG A 89 23.51 11.33 3.73
CA ARG A 89 23.20 12.73 3.37
C ARG A 89 24.43 13.60 3.11
N THR A 90 25.59 13.18 3.59
CA THR A 90 26.87 13.87 3.36
C THR A 90 27.58 13.44 2.08
N ASP A 91 27.11 12.35 1.46
CA ASP A 91 27.65 11.84 0.20
C ASP A 91 27.05 12.62 -0.97
N ASN A 92 27.74 12.62 -2.11
CA ASN A 92 27.25 13.23 -3.34
C ASN A 92 27.69 12.42 -4.57
N MET A 93 27.12 12.75 -5.73
CA MET A 93 27.38 12.01 -6.97
C MET A 93 28.83 12.11 -7.44
N ALA A 94 29.55 13.17 -7.08
CA ALA A 94 30.97 13.29 -7.39
C ALA A 94 31.84 12.31 -6.58
N MET A 95 31.54 12.13 -5.29
CA MET A 95 32.18 11.10 -4.44
C MET A 95 31.84 9.70 -4.96
N MET A 96 30.56 9.45 -5.25
CA MET A 96 30.07 8.18 -5.79
C MET A 96 30.77 7.82 -7.11
N ASN A 97 30.91 8.77 -8.03
CA ASN A 97 31.62 8.59 -9.31
C ASN A 97 33.08 8.15 -9.09
N ARG A 98 33.80 8.80 -8.17
CA ARG A 98 35.20 8.45 -7.88
C ARG A 98 35.33 7.05 -7.30
N ASP A 99 34.42 6.65 -6.42
CA ASP A 99 34.46 5.33 -5.82
C ASP A 99 34.01 4.23 -6.79
N LEU A 100 33.01 4.47 -7.63
CA LEU A 100 32.60 3.54 -8.69
C LEU A 100 33.72 3.31 -9.71
N LYS A 101 34.50 4.35 -10.06
CA LYS A 101 35.72 4.19 -10.89
C LYS A 101 36.75 3.30 -10.21
N LYS A 102 37.04 3.53 -8.93
CA LYS A 102 37.96 2.68 -8.15
C LYS A 102 37.50 1.22 -8.11
N LEU A 103 36.19 1.00 -7.93
CA LEU A 103 35.58 -0.34 -7.92
C LEU A 103 35.71 -1.01 -9.30
N PHE A 104 35.38 -0.31 -10.37
CA PHE A 104 35.52 -0.81 -11.73
C PHE A 104 36.98 -1.21 -12.05
N ASP A 105 37.94 -0.33 -11.78
CA ASP A 105 39.36 -0.57 -12.00
C ASP A 105 39.90 -1.75 -11.19
N ALA A 106 39.29 -2.02 -10.02
CA ALA A 106 39.60 -3.16 -9.17
C ALA A 106 38.87 -4.47 -9.58
N GLY A 107 38.08 -4.44 -10.66
CA GLY A 107 37.39 -5.61 -11.22
C GLY A 107 36.07 -5.97 -10.55
N PHE A 108 35.46 -5.05 -9.80
CA PHE A 108 34.10 -5.24 -9.27
C PHE A 108 33.09 -5.16 -10.40
N ARG A 109 32.11 -6.08 -10.36
CA ARG A 109 31.05 -6.20 -11.35
C ARG A 109 29.69 -5.81 -10.78
N TYR A 110 29.37 -6.24 -9.56
CA TYR A 110 28.07 -5.97 -8.95
C TYR A 110 28.21 -4.90 -7.87
N VAL A 111 27.40 -3.84 -7.96
CA VAL A 111 27.40 -2.78 -6.95
C VAL A 111 25.98 -2.51 -6.49
N PHE A 112 25.76 -2.69 -5.19
CA PHE A 112 24.51 -2.38 -4.53
C PHE A 112 24.67 -1.05 -3.81
N ILE A 113 23.85 -0.05 -4.13
CA ILE A 113 23.88 1.28 -3.53
C ILE A 113 22.56 1.49 -2.80
N ASP A 114 22.61 1.47 -1.47
CA ASP A 114 21.45 1.59 -0.60
C ASP A 114 21.26 3.00 -0.06
N GLU A 115 20.01 3.43 -0.01
CA GLU A 115 19.56 4.80 0.30
C GLU A 115 20.18 5.87 -0.60
N VAL A 116 20.32 5.58 -1.90
CA VAL A 116 20.93 6.49 -2.90
C VAL A 116 20.24 7.86 -2.95
N THR A 117 18.93 7.88 -2.68
CA THR A 117 18.09 9.08 -2.68
C THR A 117 18.37 10.03 -1.51
N LEU A 118 19.26 9.67 -0.58
CA LEU A 118 19.75 10.59 0.45
C LEU A 118 20.77 11.60 -0.10
N MET A 119 21.35 11.36 -1.27
CA MET A 119 22.22 12.32 -1.94
C MET A 119 21.36 13.38 -2.64
N GLU A 120 21.55 14.65 -2.30
CA GLU A 120 20.74 15.76 -2.82
C GLU A 120 20.84 15.89 -4.35
N ASP A 121 22.00 15.55 -4.93
CA ASP A 121 22.26 15.61 -6.36
C ASP A 121 21.93 14.30 -7.11
N PHE A 122 21.23 13.35 -6.48
CA PHE A 122 20.90 12.06 -7.10
C PHE A 122 20.01 12.22 -8.33
N ILE A 123 18.87 12.93 -8.20
CA ILE A 123 17.82 12.98 -9.22
C ILE A 123 18.38 13.53 -10.52
N ASP A 124 19.07 14.68 -10.44
CA ASP A 124 19.62 15.42 -11.58
C ASP A 124 20.93 14.82 -12.14
N SER A 125 21.45 13.72 -11.59
CA SER A 125 22.71 13.11 -12.03
C SER A 125 22.64 11.58 -12.15
N ALA A 126 21.44 11.00 -12.08
CA ALA A 126 21.25 9.55 -12.02
C ALA A 126 21.76 8.82 -13.29
N ALA A 127 21.78 9.49 -14.46
CA ALA A 127 22.29 8.92 -15.71
C ALA A 127 23.75 8.45 -15.61
N LEU A 128 24.52 8.97 -14.65
CA LEU A 128 25.87 8.51 -14.36
C LEU A 128 25.92 6.98 -14.17
N PHE A 129 24.91 6.41 -13.50
CA PHE A 129 24.89 4.98 -13.20
C PHE A 129 24.68 4.13 -14.47
N SER A 130 23.81 4.54 -15.39
CA SER A 130 23.55 3.80 -16.63
C SER A 130 24.60 4.06 -17.71
N ASP A 131 24.86 5.34 -18.00
CA ASP A 131 25.59 5.79 -19.19
C ASP A 131 27.09 5.53 -19.07
N VAL A 132 27.58 5.48 -17.84
CA VAL A 132 29.00 5.23 -17.56
C VAL A 132 29.17 3.80 -17.06
N PHE A 133 28.63 3.47 -15.89
CA PHE A 133 29.01 2.25 -15.18
C PHE A 133 28.29 1.00 -15.67
N ALA A 134 26.98 1.08 -15.92
CA ALA A 134 26.24 -0.04 -16.49
C ALA A 134 26.81 -0.39 -17.88
N THR A 135 26.98 0.60 -18.75
CA THR A 135 27.56 0.44 -20.09
C THR A 135 28.98 -0.17 -20.09
N MET A 136 29.77 0.04 -19.02
CA MET A 136 31.08 -0.61 -18.82
C MET A 136 30.98 -2.09 -18.40
N GLY A 137 29.78 -2.63 -18.22
CA GLY A 137 29.50 -4.01 -17.84
C GLY A 137 29.24 -4.22 -16.34
N MET A 138 29.11 -3.15 -15.55
CA MET A 138 28.72 -3.27 -14.14
C MET A 138 27.21 -3.51 -14.00
N LYS A 139 26.82 -4.28 -12.99
CA LYS A 139 25.44 -4.45 -12.55
C LYS A 139 25.20 -3.55 -11.36
N ILE A 140 24.54 -2.42 -11.60
CA ILE A 140 24.23 -1.43 -10.56
C ILE A 140 22.81 -1.65 -10.05
N VAL A 141 22.66 -1.81 -8.74
CA VAL A 141 21.38 -1.88 -8.05
C VAL A 141 21.28 -0.69 -7.12
N LEU A 142 20.27 0.15 -7.30
CA LEU A 142 20.00 1.34 -6.52
C LEU A 142 18.78 1.09 -5.64
N SER A 143 18.85 1.39 -4.34
CA SER A 143 17.67 1.36 -3.47
C SER A 143 17.51 2.62 -2.64
N GLY A 144 16.29 2.85 -2.19
CA GLY A 144 15.97 3.97 -1.31
C GLY A 144 14.51 3.97 -0.86
N THR A 145 14.26 4.69 0.21
CA THR A 145 12.90 4.88 0.77
C THR A 145 12.15 6.06 0.16
N ASP A 146 12.85 6.98 -0.50
CA ASP A 146 12.24 8.09 -1.22
C ASP A 146 11.81 7.63 -2.63
N SER A 147 10.58 7.14 -2.72
CA SER A 147 10.06 6.56 -3.97
C SER A 147 9.76 7.63 -5.02
N LEU A 148 9.47 8.86 -4.58
CA LEU A 148 9.23 9.97 -5.49
C LEU A 148 10.53 10.38 -6.20
N GLY A 149 11.67 10.37 -5.51
CA GLY A 149 12.96 10.69 -6.12
C GLY A 149 13.35 9.72 -7.23
N PHE A 150 13.04 8.43 -7.08
CA PHE A 150 13.20 7.46 -8.17
C PHE A 150 12.21 7.69 -9.31
N TRP A 151 10.95 8.00 -8.99
CA TRP A 151 9.95 8.32 -10.02
C TRP A 151 10.39 9.51 -10.88
N LEU A 152 10.86 10.59 -10.24
CA LEU A 152 11.40 11.76 -10.94
C LEU A 152 12.64 11.42 -11.78
N ALA A 153 13.57 10.64 -11.22
CA ALA A 153 14.77 10.22 -11.96
C ALA A 153 14.42 9.33 -13.17
N MET A 154 13.40 8.46 -13.07
CA MET A 154 12.95 7.61 -14.19
C MET A 154 12.25 8.38 -15.30
N ASP A 155 11.60 9.48 -14.99
CA ASP A 155 10.93 10.32 -15.99
C ASP A 155 11.93 11.20 -16.77
N GLU A 156 13.17 11.34 -16.27
CA GLU A 156 14.24 12.14 -16.89
C GLU A 156 15.53 11.33 -17.11
N GLU A 157 16.49 11.43 -16.17
CA GLU A 157 17.86 10.93 -16.30
C GLU A 157 17.97 9.41 -16.50
N LEU A 158 16.98 8.65 -16.04
CA LEU A 158 16.90 7.20 -16.13
C LEU A 158 15.78 6.71 -17.07
N TYR A 159 15.23 7.59 -17.93
CA TYR A 159 14.18 7.23 -18.88
C TYR A 159 14.62 6.11 -19.83
N ASP A 160 13.88 5.00 -19.84
CA ASP A 160 14.18 3.74 -20.55
C ASP A 160 15.53 3.09 -20.20
N ARG A 161 16.17 3.53 -19.10
CA ARG A 161 17.48 3.06 -18.61
C ARG A 161 17.40 2.33 -17.27
N ALA A 162 16.20 2.09 -16.76
CA ALA A 162 15.96 1.47 -15.48
C ALA A 162 15.03 0.26 -15.57
N LYS A 163 15.35 -0.80 -14.80
CA LYS A 163 14.40 -1.85 -14.41
C LYS A 163 13.89 -1.54 -13.01
N ALA A 164 12.64 -1.11 -12.90
CA ALA A 164 12.01 -0.74 -11.64
C ALA A 164 11.43 -1.98 -10.92
N ILE A 165 11.74 -2.10 -9.62
CA ILE A 165 11.16 -3.08 -8.71
C ILE A 165 10.52 -2.30 -7.56
N HIS A 166 9.20 -2.19 -7.60
CA HIS A 166 8.42 -1.55 -6.55
C HIS A 166 8.15 -2.53 -5.42
N THR A 167 8.31 -2.07 -4.18
CA THR A 167 8.16 -2.89 -2.97
C THR A 167 7.00 -2.45 -2.08
N THR A 168 6.33 -1.32 -2.40
CA THR A 168 5.29 -0.69 -1.58
C THR A 168 4.12 -1.64 -1.32
N PHE A 169 3.61 -2.27 -2.37
CA PHE A 169 2.53 -3.23 -2.24
C PHE A 169 3.06 -4.58 -1.73
N ILE A 170 2.41 -5.12 -0.70
CA ILE A 170 2.71 -6.43 -0.11
C ILE A 170 1.37 -7.16 0.04
N PRO A 171 0.98 -8.02 -0.92
CA PRO A 171 -0.33 -8.65 -0.89
C PRO A 171 -0.51 -9.53 0.35
N TYR A 172 -1.75 -9.75 0.78
CA TYR A 172 -2.09 -10.55 1.95
C TYR A 172 -1.44 -11.93 1.92
N ARG A 173 -1.42 -12.59 0.76
CA ARG A 173 -0.74 -13.89 0.56
C ARG A 173 0.75 -13.83 0.90
N GLU A 174 1.43 -12.78 0.44
CA GLU A 174 2.86 -12.59 0.71
C GLU A 174 3.10 -12.28 2.19
N TYR A 175 2.30 -11.37 2.76
CA TYR A 175 2.33 -11.03 4.18
C TYR A 175 2.15 -12.28 5.07
N SER A 176 1.11 -13.07 4.79
CA SER A 176 0.81 -14.33 5.49
C SER A 176 1.98 -15.30 5.40
N ARG A 177 2.53 -15.53 4.19
CA ARG A 177 3.67 -16.43 3.98
C ARG A 177 4.94 -15.96 4.70
N LEU A 178 5.23 -14.66 4.67
CA LEU A 178 6.46 -14.11 5.21
C LEU A 178 6.43 -13.99 6.74
N LEU A 179 5.27 -13.68 7.32
CA LEU A 179 5.15 -13.43 8.76
C LEU A 179 4.47 -14.58 9.53
N GLY A 180 3.85 -15.54 8.83
CA GLY A 180 3.08 -16.62 9.44
C GLY A 180 1.78 -16.15 10.09
N ILE A 181 1.22 -15.02 9.63
CA ILE A 181 0.01 -14.41 10.18
C ILE A 181 -1.14 -14.57 9.18
N ASP A 182 -2.07 -15.45 9.55
CA ASP A 182 -3.27 -15.77 8.78
C ASP A 182 -4.49 -15.08 9.39
N SER A 183 -4.52 -13.75 9.31
CA SER A 183 -5.63 -12.95 9.85
C SER A 183 -5.82 -11.67 9.04
N ILE A 184 -6.98 -11.52 8.42
CA ILE A 184 -7.35 -10.29 7.71
C ILE A 184 -7.39 -9.08 8.66
N ASP A 185 -7.77 -9.30 9.93
CA ASP A 185 -7.78 -8.23 10.94
C ASP A 185 -6.36 -7.75 11.29
N GLU A 186 -5.38 -8.67 11.34
CA GLU A 186 -3.98 -8.32 11.59
C GLU A 186 -3.35 -7.65 10.36
N TYR A 187 -3.71 -8.10 9.17
CA TYR A 187 -3.30 -7.43 7.94
C TYR A 187 -3.91 -6.03 7.81
N ILE A 188 -5.16 -5.81 8.25
CA ILE A 188 -5.75 -4.47 8.32
C ILE A 188 -4.94 -3.55 9.25
N ARG A 189 -4.40 -4.08 10.35
CA ARG A 189 -3.63 -3.31 11.34
C ARG A 189 -2.21 -2.98 10.87
N TYR A 190 -1.51 -3.96 10.30
CA TYR A 190 -0.06 -3.88 10.08
C TYR A 190 0.37 -4.11 8.62
N GLY A 191 -0.58 -4.47 7.76
CA GLY A 191 -0.37 -4.70 6.34
C GLY A 191 0.24 -3.50 5.64
N GLY A 192 0.94 -3.78 4.55
CA GLY A 192 1.81 -2.82 3.87
C GLY A 192 3.21 -2.67 4.47
N THR A 193 3.50 -3.34 5.60
CA THR A 193 4.84 -3.45 6.19
C THR A 193 5.23 -4.91 6.50
N LEU A 194 6.54 -5.20 6.57
CA LEU A 194 7.07 -6.53 6.91
C LEU A 194 7.46 -6.69 8.38
N ARG A 195 6.84 -5.93 9.28
CA ARG A 195 6.95 -6.24 10.72
C ARG A 195 5.67 -6.92 11.17
N ALA A 196 5.83 -8.04 11.87
CA ALA A 196 4.75 -8.56 12.69
C ALA A 196 4.37 -7.48 13.71
N GLY A 197 3.07 -7.21 13.86
CA GLY A 197 2.58 -6.46 15.01
C GLY A 197 3.11 -7.13 16.27
N GLU A 198 3.83 -6.39 17.11
CA GLU A 198 4.26 -6.90 18.41
C GLU A 198 2.96 -7.19 19.20
N LEU A 199 2.64 -8.48 19.38
CA LEU A 199 1.40 -8.99 19.97
C LEU A 199 1.22 -8.65 21.46
N ALA A 200 1.99 -7.72 22.01
CA ALA A 200 1.89 -7.26 23.39
C ALA A 200 1.91 -5.72 23.41
N PHE A 201 0.76 -5.12 23.74
CA PHE A 201 0.67 -3.70 24.06
C PHE A 201 1.56 -3.30 25.26
N ASP A 202 2.05 -4.28 26.05
CA ASP A 202 2.71 -4.09 27.34
C ASP A 202 4.22 -4.43 27.37
N ASP A 203 4.85 -4.80 26.24
CA ASP A 203 6.32 -4.99 26.23
C ASP A 203 7.03 -3.62 26.14
N GLU A 204 7.43 -3.09 27.31
CA GLU A 204 8.20 -1.85 27.47
C GLU A 204 9.64 -1.96 26.90
N ASP A 205 10.12 -3.16 26.58
CA ASP A 205 11.53 -3.42 26.23
C ASP A 205 11.84 -3.61 24.73
N VAL A 206 10.91 -3.25 23.83
CA VAL A 206 11.20 -3.17 22.38
C VAL A 206 10.86 -1.77 21.86
N ASN A 207 11.82 -0.85 22.03
CA ASN A 207 11.83 0.54 21.53
C ASN A 207 10.61 0.96 20.69
N ALA A 208 9.64 1.61 21.35
CA ALA A 208 8.47 2.27 20.77
C ALA A 208 8.77 3.32 19.68
N GLN A 209 10.05 3.59 19.36
CA GLN A 209 10.43 4.46 18.25
C GLN A 209 10.26 3.79 16.87
N ASP A 210 10.21 2.45 16.81
CA ASP A 210 10.33 1.68 15.57
C ASP A 210 9.10 0.88 15.11
N ALA A 211 7.97 0.99 15.81
CA ALA A 211 6.69 0.44 15.35
C ALA A 211 6.08 1.33 14.24
N SER A 212 5.49 0.74 13.20
CA SER A 212 4.58 1.43 12.26
C SER A 212 3.16 1.03 12.64
N PHE A 213 2.21 1.97 12.58
CA PHE A 213 0.79 1.66 12.71
C PHE A 213 0.39 0.96 14.03
N ARG A 214 1.13 1.23 15.12
CA ARG A 214 0.79 0.70 16.46
C ARG A 214 -0.28 1.57 17.14
N ASP A 215 -0.13 2.88 16.97
CA ASP A 215 -0.92 3.93 17.60
C ASP A 215 -0.95 5.18 16.70
N ASP A 216 -1.67 6.20 17.14
CA ASP A 216 -1.80 7.49 16.46
C ASP A 216 -0.44 8.19 16.29
N GLU A 217 0.43 8.17 17.32
CA GLU A 217 1.75 8.80 17.25
C GLU A 217 2.68 8.14 16.22
N SER A 218 2.78 6.81 16.24
CA SER A 218 3.61 6.04 15.30
C SER A 218 3.11 6.14 13.86
N THR A 219 1.80 6.23 13.67
CA THR A 219 1.17 6.44 12.36
C THR A 219 1.44 7.84 11.83
N ARG A 220 1.18 8.87 12.64
CA ARG A 220 1.52 10.25 12.29
C ARG A 220 2.99 10.36 11.93
N ARG A 221 3.88 9.80 12.75
CA ARG A 221 5.32 9.76 12.46
C ARG A 221 5.62 9.06 11.13
N TYR A 222 4.93 7.96 10.83
CA TYR A 222 5.07 7.28 9.54
C TYR A 222 4.63 8.17 8.38
N ILE A 223 3.46 8.79 8.44
CA ILE A 223 2.96 9.68 7.37
C ILE A 223 3.91 10.88 7.20
N ASP A 224 4.22 11.57 8.30
CA ASP A 224 5.07 12.76 8.29
C ASP A 224 6.46 12.45 7.74
N THR A 225 7.05 11.30 8.10
CA THR A 225 8.44 10.97 7.73
C THR A 225 8.56 10.20 6.43
N ALA A 226 7.72 9.20 6.19
CA ALA A 226 7.83 8.31 5.03
C ALA A 226 7.06 8.81 3.80
N ILE A 227 6.09 9.72 3.99
CA ILE A 227 5.29 10.29 2.91
C ILE A 227 5.58 11.79 2.79
N CYS A 228 5.16 12.62 3.74
CA CYS A 228 5.18 14.08 3.60
C CYS A 228 6.61 14.64 3.46
N LYS A 229 7.54 14.24 4.33
CA LYS A 229 8.95 14.69 4.24
C LYS A 229 9.67 14.14 3.01
N ASN A 230 9.35 12.93 2.56
CA ASN A 230 9.95 12.37 1.35
C ASN A 230 9.47 13.12 0.10
N ILE A 231 8.18 13.44 0.01
CA ILE A 231 7.66 14.30 -1.07
C ILE A 231 8.37 15.65 -1.06
N GLN A 232 8.43 16.32 0.09
CA GLN A 232 9.10 17.62 0.23
C GLN A 232 10.59 17.54 -0.12
N HIS A 233 11.28 16.49 0.33
CA HIS A 233 12.69 16.27 0.06
C HIS A 233 12.95 16.07 -1.44
N SER A 234 12.21 15.16 -2.08
CA SER A 234 12.30 14.91 -3.52
C SER A 234 12.06 16.18 -4.34
N LEU A 235 11.02 16.95 -4.03
CA LEU A 235 10.71 18.19 -4.74
C LEU A 235 11.78 19.26 -4.53
N ALA A 236 12.41 19.31 -3.35
CA ALA A 236 13.52 20.23 -3.08
C ALA A 236 14.83 19.84 -3.78
N CYS A 237 15.10 18.55 -3.91
CA CYS A 237 16.30 18.03 -4.56
C CYS A 237 16.21 18.11 -6.09
N TYR A 238 15.00 18.04 -6.65
CA TYR A 238 14.79 18.02 -8.10
C TYR A 238 14.85 19.43 -8.72
N GLU A 239 15.75 19.62 -9.68
CA GLU A 239 16.04 20.90 -10.35
C GLU A 239 16.15 22.08 -9.36
N SER A 240 16.87 21.90 -8.25
CA SER A 240 17.04 22.93 -7.20
C SER A 240 15.72 23.49 -6.63
N GLY A 241 14.67 22.67 -6.57
CA GLY A 241 13.36 23.07 -6.05
C GLY A 241 12.39 23.62 -7.10
N GLY A 242 12.74 23.58 -8.39
CA GLY A 242 11.88 24.06 -9.48
C GLY A 242 10.53 23.33 -9.60
N HIS A 243 10.45 22.10 -9.08
CA HIS A 243 9.30 21.22 -9.27
C HIS A 243 8.26 21.21 -8.15
N PHE A 244 8.37 22.10 -7.16
CA PHE A 244 7.27 22.30 -6.22
C PHE A 244 5.97 22.78 -6.91
N ARG A 245 6.07 23.42 -8.08
CA ARG A 245 4.91 23.94 -8.84
C ARG A 245 3.97 24.74 -7.93
N HIS A 246 2.69 24.38 -7.85
CA HIS A 246 1.71 25.08 -7.02
C HIS A 246 1.89 24.76 -5.53
N LEU A 247 2.57 23.67 -5.17
CA LEU A 247 2.83 23.31 -3.77
C LEU A 247 3.88 24.20 -3.10
N TYR A 248 4.62 25.03 -3.85
CA TYR A 248 5.69 25.87 -3.29
C TYR A 248 5.17 26.82 -2.21
N SER A 249 4.02 27.46 -2.42
CA SER A 249 3.43 28.37 -1.43
C SER A 249 3.03 27.65 -0.14
N LEU A 250 2.51 26.43 -0.25
CA LEU A 250 2.20 25.59 0.91
C LEU A 250 3.48 25.16 1.64
N TYR A 251 4.54 24.86 0.89
CA TYR A 251 5.84 24.47 1.44
C TYR A 251 6.49 25.63 2.22
N GLU A 252 6.56 26.84 1.63
CA GLU A 252 7.13 28.02 2.29
C GLU A 252 6.35 28.43 3.54
N ALA A 253 5.02 28.28 3.54
CA ALA A 253 4.17 28.55 4.68
C ALA A 253 4.26 27.47 5.79
N GLY A 254 4.94 26.35 5.54
CA GLY A 254 4.97 25.20 6.46
C GLY A 254 3.61 24.49 6.58
N GLU A 255 2.77 24.59 5.55
CA GLU A 255 1.39 24.07 5.51
C GLU A 255 1.24 22.83 4.62
N LEU A 256 2.27 22.48 3.83
CA LEU A 256 2.20 21.34 2.89
C LEU A 256 1.94 19.99 3.57
N THR A 257 2.55 19.73 4.73
CA THR A 257 2.28 18.50 5.50
C THR A 257 0.81 18.39 5.87
N SER A 258 0.22 19.48 6.37
CA SER A 258 -1.19 19.52 6.76
C SER A 258 -2.11 19.36 5.56
N ALA A 259 -1.77 19.97 4.42
CA ALA A 259 -2.51 19.81 3.18
C ALA A 259 -2.50 18.36 2.69
N ILE A 260 -1.35 17.67 2.74
CA ILE A 260 -1.24 16.24 2.39
C ILE A 260 -2.09 15.40 3.35
N ASN A 261 -2.00 15.62 4.66
CA ASN A 261 -2.76 14.86 5.66
C ASN A 261 -4.28 15.06 5.49
N ARG A 262 -4.73 16.30 5.25
CA ARG A 262 -6.14 16.61 4.96
C ARG A 262 -6.64 15.85 3.73
N ILE A 263 -5.85 15.83 2.65
CA ILE A 263 -6.21 15.14 1.40
C ILE A 263 -6.24 13.62 1.60
N ILE A 264 -5.26 13.03 2.29
CA ILE A 264 -5.25 11.60 2.61
C ILE A 264 -6.51 11.23 3.40
N GLU A 265 -6.87 12.01 4.41
CA GLU A 265 -8.04 11.76 5.24
C GLU A 265 -9.36 11.87 4.47
N ASP A 266 -9.54 12.89 3.62
CA ASP A 266 -10.77 13.03 2.83
C ASP A 266 -10.88 11.95 1.73
N MET A 267 -9.77 11.54 1.14
CA MET A 267 -9.75 10.45 0.15
C MET A 267 -10.23 9.12 0.74
N ASN A 268 -9.98 8.87 2.02
CA ASN A 268 -10.44 7.67 2.74
C ASN A 268 -11.96 7.58 2.91
N HIS A 269 -12.69 8.69 2.73
CA HIS A 269 -14.11 8.78 3.08
C HIS A 269 -15.05 9.11 1.91
N ARG A 270 -14.49 9.29 0.71
CA ARG A 270 -15.11 9.77 -0.54
C ARG A 270 -15.32 11.29 -0.58
N PHE A 271 -15.00 11.84 -1.76
CA PHE A 271 -15.30 13.20 -2.23
C PHE A 271 -14.27 14.30 -1.90
N LEU A 272 -13.16 14.34 -2.65
CA LEU A 272 -12.11 15.38 -2.55
C LEU A 272 -12.58 16.84 -2.62
N ILE A 273 -13.76 17.11 -3.16
CA ILE A 273 -14.32 18.46 -3.19
C ILE A 273 -14.59 18.98 -1.76
N SER A 274 -14.88 18.11 -0.78
CA SER A 274 -15.07 18.53 0.61
C SER A 274 -13.85 19.22 1.20
N VAL A 275 -12.64 18.84 0.76
CA VAL A 275 -11.38 19.49 1.16
C VAL A 275 -11.41 21.00 0.88
N LEU A 276 -12.10 21.42 -0.17
CA LEU A 276 -12.14 22.82 -0.63
C LEU A 276 -13.23 23.65 0.06
N THR A 277 -14.33 23.01 0.47
CA THR A 277 -15.56 23.70 0.87
C THR A 277 -15.92 23.55 2.33
N ASP A 278 -15.56 22.43 2.95
CA ASP A 278 -16.12 22.00 4.22
C ASP A 278 -15.03 21.90 5.30
N ASP A 279 -15.40 22.25 6.53
CA ASP A 279 -14.59 21.94 7.70
C ASP A 279 -14.47 20.42 7.86
N PHE A 280 -13.35 19.98 8.41
CA PHE A 280 -13.14 18.57 8.67
C PHE A 280 -14.20 18.01 9.61
N LEU A 281 -14.76 16.86 9.24
CA LEU A 281 -15.68 16.10 10.05
C LEU A 281 -15.34 14.62 9.94
N SER A 282 -15.34 13.90 11.07
CA SER A 282 -15.15 12.45 11.05
C SER A 282 -16.36 11.75 10.45
N HIS A 283 -16.18 11.20 9.24
CA HIS A 283 -17.21 10.41 8.58
C HIS A 283 -17.53 9.12 9.36
N ASP A 284 -16.52 8.48 9.93
CA ASP A 284 -16.67 7.24 10.72
C ASP A 284 -17.55 7.46 11.95
N LEU A 285 -17.36 8.59 12.66
CA LEU A 285 -18.16 8.94 13.83
C LEU A 285 -19.63 9.12 13.45
N ARG A 286 -19.90 9.92 12.41
CA ARG A 286 -21.26 10.21 11.93
C ARG A 286 -21.98 8.95 11.43
N LEU A 287 -21.28 8.11 10.67
CA LEU A 287 -21.83 6.86 10.16
C LEU A 287 -22.16 5.91 11.31
N THR A 288 -21.25 5.75 12.28
CA THR A 288 -21.48 4.87 13.43
C THR A 288 -22.65 5.36 14.28
N ALA A 289 -22.76 6.66 14.54
CA ALA A 289 -23.91 7.24 15.25
C ALA A 289 -25.24 6.96 14.52
N ALA A 290 -25.27 7.10 13.19
CA ALA A 290 -26.44 6.76 12.39
C ALA A 290 -26.80 5.27 12.44
N ASN A 291 -25.81 4.39 12.46
CA ASN A 291 -26.00 2.94 12.53
C ASN A 291 -26.46 2.48 13.92
N LEU A 292 -25.87 2.99 15.00
CA LEU A 292 -26.25 2.67 16.37
C LEU A 292 -27.71 3.04 16.69
N ARG A 293 -28.22 4.16 16.14
CA ARG A 293 -29.64 4.52 16.23
C ARG A 293 -30.57 3.49 15.57
N LYS A 294 -30.11 2.88 14.48
CA LYS A 294 -30.87 1.92 13.67
C LYS A 294 -30.59 0.47 14.03
N GLU A 295 -29.76 0.22 15.05
CA GLU A 295 -29.41 -1.12 15.48
C GLU A 295 -30.68 -1.91 15.86
N ARG A 296 -30.77 -3.12 15.33
CA ARG A 296 -31.94 -3.99 15.49
C ARG A 296 -31.94 -4.63 16.85
N ASP A 297 -30.77 -4.94 17.38
CA ASP A 297 -30.58 -5.47 18.72
C ASP A 297 -30.84 -4.35 19.75
N PRO A 298 -31.95 -4.41 20.54
CA PRO A 298 -32.28 -3.37 21.50
C PRO A 298 -31.21 -3.16 22.56
N GLU A 299 -30.39 -4.18 22.88
CA GLU A 299 -29.32 -4.08 23.88
C GLU A 299 -28.09 -3.33 23.35
N LYS A 300 -27.92 -3.24 22.03
CA LYS A 300 -26.79 -2.55 21.38
C LYS A 300 -27.16 -1.19 20.80
N ARG A 301 -28.44 -0.94 20.61
CA ARG A 301 -28.97 0.33 20.14
C ARG A 301 -28.78 1.41 21.20
N THR A 302 -28.15 2.51 20.79
CA THR A 302 -27.86 3.64 21.69
C THR A 302 -27.80 4.96 20.92
N GLU A 303 -28.11 6.05 21.61
CA GLU A 303 -28.00 7.43 21.15
C GLU A 303 -26.81 8.15 21.82
N ALA A 304 -25.93 7.41 22.51
CA ALA A 304 -24.83 7.98 23.28
C ALA A 304 -23.89 8.90 22.46
N LEU A 305 -23.70 8.62 21.16
CA LEU A 305 -22.90 9.46 20.27
C LEU A 305 -23.61 10.76 19.84
N ASP A 306 -24.91 10.92 20.10
CA ASP A 306 -25.64 12.15 19.77
C ASP A 306 -25.50 13.23 20.86
N ALA A 307 -25.04 12.86 22.05
CA ALA A 307 -24.89 13.76 23.18
C ALA A 307 -23.48 14.37 23.30
N ILE A 308 -22.46 13.73 22.69
CA ILE A 308 -21.06 14.15 22.79
C ILE A 308 -20.81 15.54 22.21
N ASP A 309 -19.72 16.17 22.66
CA ASP A 309 -19.20 17.38 22.02
C ASP A 309 -18.44 17.00 20.74
N THR A 310 -19.19 16.90 19.64
CA THR A 310 -18.64 16.49 18.34
C THR A 310 -17.57 17.46 17.84
N GLU A 311 -17.70 18.75 18.15
CA GLU A 311 -16.73 19.78 17.76
C GLU A 311 -15.40 19.56 18.50
N ALA A 312 -15.45 19.37 19.82
CA ALA A 312 -14.25 19.10 20.62
C ALA A 312 -13.58 17.77 20.26
N VAL A 313 -14.36 16.72 19.96
CA VAL A 313 -13.82 15.42 19.46
C VAL A 313 -13.13 15.61 18.11
N THR A 314 -13.73 16.39 17.22
CA THR A 314 -13.17 16.64 15.89
C THR A 314 -11.89 17.48 15.96
N GLN A 315 -11.86 18.52 16.78
CA GLN A 315 -10.66 19.35 16.97
C GLN A 315 -9.48 18.54 17.52
N ARG A 316 -9.73 17.70 18.54
CA ARG A 316 -8.70 16.79 19.06
C ARG A 316 -8.20 15.82 17.99
N LEU A 317 -9.08 15.30 17.14
CA LEU A 317 -8.68 14.42 16.04
C LEU A 317 -7.82 15.16 15.02
N MET A 318 -8.18 16.40 14.67
CA MET A 318 -7.39 17.25 13.77
C MET A 318 -5.98 17.49 14.31
N GLU A 319 -5.85 17.81 15.59
CA GLU A 319 -4.55 18.01 16.25
C GLU A 319 -3.68 16.75 16.21
N LEU A 320 -4.29 15.57 16.43
CA LEU A 320 -3.60 14.28 16.36
C LEU A 320 -3.11 13.98 14.94
N LEU A 321 -3.93 14.28 13.92
CA LEU A 321 -3.64 14.01 12.51
C LEU A 321 -2.90 15.15 11.78
N ASP A 322 -2.59 16.26 12.47
CA ASP A 322 -2.00 17.48 11.91
C ASP A 322 -2.81 18.07 10.74
N ILE A 323 -4.14 18.03 10.87
CA ILE A 323 -5.08 18.55 9.88
C ILE A 323 -5.48 19.96 10.29
N ARG A 324 -5.46 20.91 9.35
CA ARG A 324 -5.89 22.30 9.55
C ARG A 324 -7.14 22.61 8.75
N ASN A 325 -8.11 23.28 9.39
CA ASN A 325 -9.27 23.84 8.70
C ASN A 325 -8.92 25.12 7.97
N LYS A 326 -9.83 25.59 7.12
CA LYS A 326 -9.63 26.78 6.27
C LYS A 326 -9.27 28.03 7.07
N GLU A 327 -9.83 28.19 8.27
CA GLU A 327 -9.57 29.34 9.14
C GLU A 327 -8.14 29.33 9.74
N GLU A 328 -7.52 28.15 9.83
CA GLU A 328 -6.17 27.93 10.35
C GLU A 328 -5.10 27.94 9.24
N GLN A 329 -5.52 28.01 7.96
CA GLN A 329 -4.66 28.01 6.79
C GLN A 329 -4.36 29.44 6.33
N SER A 330 -3.07 29.78 6.20
CA SER A 330 -2.65 31.00 5.53
C SER A 330 -2.70 30.86 4.01
N ILE A 331 -2.53 29.64 3.49
CA ILE A 331 -2.65 29.28 2.09
C ILE A 331 -3.81 28.29 1.93
N GLY A 332 -4.92 28.74 1.33
CA GLY A 332 -6.04 27.86 1.04
C GLY A 332 -5.67 26.71 0.11
N ILE A 333 -6.20 25.52 0.36
CA ILE A 333 -6.05 24.38 -0.55
C ILE A 333 -6.82 24.67 -1.85
N THR A 334 -6.16 24.46 -3.00
CA THR A 334 -6.73 24.67 -4.33
C THR A 334 -6.89 23.35 -5.07
N THR A 335 -7.67 23.32 -6.16
CA THR A 335 -7.78 22.14 -7.03
C THR A 335 -6.42 21.71 -7.59
N ALA A 336 -5.52 22.66 -7.91
CA ALA A 336 -4.17 22.35 -8.37
C ALA A 336 -3.37 21.62 -7.28
N HIS A 337 -3.47 22.06 -6.01
CA HIS A 337 -2.81 21.38 -4.89
C HIS A 337 -3.31 19.93 -4.75
N ILE A 338 -4.64 19.72 -4.85
CA ILE A 338 -5.23 18.38 -4.75
C ILE A 338 -4.72 17.47 -5.88
N ILE A 339 -4.72 17.95 -7.12
CA ILE A 339 -4.26 17.18 -8.27
C ILE A 339 -2.78 16.81 -8.12
N GLU A 340 -1.92 17.76 -7.77
CA GLU A 340 -0.48 17.52 -7.64
C GLU A 340 -0.16 16.59 -6.47
N ILE A 341 -0.81 16.75 -5.32
CA ILE A 341 -0.63 15.84 -4.18
C ILE A 341 -1.08 14.42 -4.56
N LYS A 342 -2.23 14.26 -5.21
CA LYS A 342 -2.68 12.94 -5.69
C LYS A 342 -1.70 12.31 -6.67
N GLN A 343 -1.15 13.08 -7.61
CA GLN A 343 -0.12 12.58 -8.53
C GLN A 343 1.08 12.02 -7.77
N TYR A 344 1.56 12.72 -6.74
CA TYR A 344 2.68 12.23 -5.93
C TYR A 344 2.31 11.03 -5.08
N LEU A 345 1.12 10.98 -4.47
CA LEU A 345 0.65 9.80 -3.74
C LEU A 345 0.53 8.57 -4.65
N ALA A 346 0.10 8.75 -5.91
CA ALA A 346 0.03 7.68 -6.91
C ALA A 346 1.44 7.24 -7.35
N ALA A 347 2.37 8.17 -7.55
CA ALA A 347 3.77 7.87 -7.87
C ALA A 347 4.48 7.07 -6.75
N LEU A 348 4.08 7.30 -5.49
CA LEU A 348 4.53 6.50 -4.33
C LEU A 348 3.87 5.11 -4.26
N GLU A 349 2.92 4.81 -5.15
CA GLU A 349 2.00 3.67 -5.08
C GLU A 349 1.22 3.59 -3.75
N LEU A 350 0.96 4.72 -3.10
CA LEU A 350 0.17 4.75 -1.87
C LEU A 350 -1.33 4.62 -2.16
N ILE A 351 -1.75 5.09 -3.33
CA ILE A 351 -3.14 5.13 -3.76
C ILE A 351 -3.31 4.47 -5.13
N VAL A 352 -4.46 3.86 -5.37
CA VAL A 352 -4.87 3.31 -6.67
C VAL A 352 -6.35 3.61 -6.88
N ASP A 353 -6.73 4.02 -8.09
CA ASP A 353 -8.14 4.18 -8.45
C ASP A 353 -8.73 2.83 -8.86
N CYS A 354 -9.80 2.41 -8.18
CA CYS A 354 -10.62 1.27 -8.55
C CYS A 354 -12.06 1.77 -8.73
N PRO A 355 -12.47 2.06 -9.98
CA PRO A 355 -13.63 2.90 -10.24
C PRO A 355 -14.95 2.28 -9.76
N ILE A 356 -15.91 3.15 -9.47
CA ILE A 356 -17.31 2.78 -9.27
C ILE A 356 -18.03 2.95 -10.60
N GLU A 357 -18.45 1.84 -11.18
CA GLU A 357 -19.24 1.79 -12.41
C GLU A 357 -20.73 1.91 -12.11
N SER A 358 -21.50 2.34 -13.11
CA SER A 358 -22.96 2.27 -13.08
C SER A 358 -23.47 1.04 -13.83
N ALA A 359 -24.63 0.52 -13.46
CA ALA A 359 -25.31 -0.46 -14.30
C ALA A 359 -25.81 0.14 -15.63
N ASP A 360 -26.01 1.46 -15.70
CA ASP A 360 -26.52 2.12 -16.89
C ASP A 360 -25.39 2.51 -17.86
N PRO A 361 -25.47 2.07 -19.14
CA PRO A 361 -24.44 2.41 -20.12
C PRO A 361 -24.32 3.92 -20.36
N GLY A 362 -23.09 4.40 -20.52
CA GLY A 362 -22.79 5.79 -20.87
C GLY A 362 -22.73 6.76 -19.69
N ILE A 363 -22.89 6.29 -18.46
CA ILE A 363 -22.54 7.04 -17.26
C ILE A 363 -21.04 6.90 -17.02
N GLU A 364 -20.34 8.03 -16.89
CA GLU A 364 -18.92 8.07 -16.56
C GLU A 364 -18.68 7.44 -15.18
N PRO A 365 -17.66 6.57 -15.04
CA PRO A 365 -17.32 5.99 -13.75
C PRO A 365 -16.96 7.06 -12.73
N VAL A 366 -17.29 6.78 -11.46
CA VAL A 366 -16.91 7.64 -10.33
C VAL A 366 -15.58 7.15 -9.78
N GLU A 367 -14.64 8.05 -9.59
CA GLU A 367 -13.35 7.77 -8.98
C GLU A 367 -13.53 7.19 -7.57
N HIS A 368 -12.78 6.12 -7.27
CA HIS A 368 -12.78 5.50 -5.96
C HIS A 368 -11.37 5.05 -5.59
N ILE A 369 -10.75 5.86 -4.74
CA ILE A 369 -9.36 5.71 -4.39
C ILE A 369 -9.19 4.71 -3.24
N LEU A 370 -8.45 3.64 -3.53
CA LEU A 370 -8.02 2.62 -2.58
C LEU A 370 -6.61 2.93 -2.08
N PHE A 371 -6.36 2.69 -0.80
CA PHE A 371 -5.03 2.83 -0.21
C PHE A 371 -4.31 1.48 -0.14
N THR A 372 -3.04 1.46 -0.53
CA THR A 372 -2.22 0.23 -0.53
C THR A 372 -1.61 -0.09 0.85
N GLN A 373 -1.74 0.83 1.81
CA GLN A 373 -1.22 0.73 3.17
C GLN A 373 -2.40 0.70 4.16
N PRO A 374 -3.03 -0.46 4.41
CA PRO A 374 -4.22 -0.54 5.26
C PRO A 374 -3.96 -0.07 6.69
N GLY A 375 -2.78 -0.37 7.26
CA GLY A 375 -2.45 0.05 8.63
C GLY A 375 -2.60 1.55 8.89
N MET A 376 -2.32 2.39 7.89
CA MET A 376 -2.50 3.84 7.98
C MET A 376 -3.95 4.23 8.27
N ARG A 377 -4.89 3.64 7.53
CA ARG A 377 -6.33 3.92 7.66
C ARG A 377 -6.90 3.41 8.98
N TYR A 378 -6.46 2.22 9.41
CA TYR A 378 -6.91 1.65 10.67
C TYR A 378 -6.48 2.51 11.87
N CYS A 379 -5.26 3.06 11.84
CA CYS A 379 -4.79 3.93 12.92
C CYS A 379 -5.52 5.27 12.99
N GLN A 380 -5.99 5.84 11.87
CA GLN A 380 -6.86 7.02 11.90
C GLN A 380 -8.17 6.73 12.64
N ALA A 381 -8.75 5.54 12.46
CA ALA A 381 -9.92 5.12 13.23
C ALA A 381 -9.60 4.91 14.72
N GLN A 382 -8.40 4.44 15.07
CA GLN A 382 -7.95 4.40 16.47
C GLN A 382 -7.77 5.80 17.05
N ALA A 383 -7.23 6.76 16.29
CA ALA A 383 -7.10 8.15 16.71
C ALA A 383 -8.49 8.78 17.00
N LEU A 384 -9.49 8.45 16.18
CA LEU A 384 -10.88 8.84 16.45
C LEU A 384 -11.39 8.26 17.77
N VAL A 385 -11.20 6.96 18.00
CA VAL A 385 -11.59 6.30 19.26
C VAL A 385 -10.90 6.94 20.46
N HIS A 386 -9.60 7.24 20.36
CA HIS A 386 -8.84 7.93 21.40
C HIS A 386 -9.37 9.33 21.68
N SER A 387 -9.69 10.08 20.63
CA SER A 387 -10.30 11.42 20.76
C SER A 387 -11.68 11.35 21.44
N LEU A 388 -12.48 10.35 21.09
CA LEU A 388 -13.81 10.11 21.64
C LEU A 388 -13.75 9.72 23.13
N LEU A 389 -12.79 8.88 23.53
CA LEU A 389 -12.63 8.46 24.93
C LEU A 389 -12.30 9.62 25.88
N LYS A 390 -11.79 10.73 25.36
CA LYS A 390 -11.50 11.97 26.10
C LYS A 390 -12.69 12.93 26.19
N ASP A 391 -13.80 12.64 25.52
CA ASP A 391 -15.03 13.43 25.66
C ASP A 391 -15.66 13.22 27.04
N GLU A 392 -16.07 14.31 27.71
CA GLU A 392 -16.59 14.22 29.08
C GLU A 392 -17.85 13.35 29.17
N GLN A 393 -18.79 13.52 28.24
CA GLN A 393 -20.05 12.77 28.27
C GLN A 393 -19.84 11.31 27.93
N PHE A 394 -19.00 11.03 26.93
CA PHE A 394 -18.64 9.67 26.56
C PHE A 394 -17.85 8.97 27.68
N SER A 395 -16.95 9.68 28.35
CA SER A 395 -16.15 9.15 29.46
C SER A 395 -17.00 8.81 30.69
N ALA A 396 -18.19 9.40 30.82
CA ALA A 396 -19.14 9.12 31.89
C ALA A 396 -19.99 7.86 31.67
N LEU A 397 -19.97 7.28 30.45
CA LEU A 397 -20.66 6.02 30.15
C LEU A 397 -20.06 4.84 30.94
N SER A 398 -20.79 3.72 30.97
CA SER A 398 -20.25 2.49 31.54
C SER A 398 -19.09 1.94 30.69
N GLU A 399 -18.15 1.22 31.30
CA GLU A 399 -17.04 0.57 30.56
C GLU A 399 -17.56 -0.42 29.50
N TYR A 400 -18.71 -1.04 29.76
CA TYR A 400 -19.39 -1.88 28.78
C TYR A 400 -19.84 -1.07 27.55
N ASP A 401 -20.53 0.05 27.74
CA ASP A 401 -21.01 0.90 26.65
C ASP A 401 -19.86 1.50 25.85
N LYS A 402 -18.80 1.98 26.52
CA LYS A 402 -17.58 2.46 25.86
C LYS A 402 -16.98 1.38 24.98
N THR A 403 -16.84 0.17 25.50
CA THR A 403 -16.26 -0.96 24.76
C THR A 403 -17.13 -1.35 23.56
N GLN A 404 -18.46 -1.40 23.74
CA GLN A 404 -19.40 -1.71 22.67
C GLN A 404 -19.35 -0.65 21.54
N ILE A 405 -19.41 0.63 21.89
CA ILE A 405 -19.45 1.72 20.90
C ILE A 405 -18.11 1.85 20.17
N THR A 406 -16.99 1.85 20.89
CA THR A 406 -15.66 1.93 20.27
C THR A 406 -15.34 0.70 19.42
N GLY A 407 -15.73 -0.49 19.90
CA GLY A 407 -15.67 -1.73 19.13
C GLY A 407 -16.46 -1.63 17.83
N ARG A 408 -17.68 -1.06 17.89
CA ARG A 408 -18.52 -0.86 16.71
C ARG A 408 -17.89 0.07 15.66
N ILE A 409 -17.28 1.18 16.08
CA ILE A 409 -16.56 2.11 15.18
C ILE A 409 -15.46 1.33 14.43
N LEU A 410 -14.64 0.59 15.16
CA LEU A 410 -13.52 -0.16 14.58
C LEU A 410 -13.98 -1.31 13.68
N GLU A 411 -15.06 -2.02 14.03
CA GLU A 411 -15.65 -3.07 13.20
C GLU A 411 -16.17 -2.52 11.87
N GLU A 412 -16.86 -1.38 11.87
CA GLU A 412 -17.37 -0.76 10.65
C GLU A 412 -16.22 -0.31 9.73
N VAL A 413 -15.15 0.26 10.30
CA VAL A 413 -13.95 0.63 9.54
C VAL A 413 -13.25 -0.60 8.97
N ARG A 414 -13.03 -1.67 9.77
CA ARG A 414 -12.45 -2.93 9.28
C ARG A 414 -13.28 -3.54 8.15
N GLY A 415 -14.61 -3.41 8.22
CA GLY A 415 -15.49 -3.88 7.16
C GLY A 415 -15.24 -3.20 5.81
N ARG A 416 -15.16 -1.87 5.80
CA ARG A 416 -14.83 -1.10 4.59
C ARG A 416 -13.41 -1.39 4.11
N MET A 417 -12.44 -1.45 5.01
CA MET A 417 -11.06 -1.75 4.64
C MET A 417 -10.89 -3.15 4.06
N MET A 418 -11.63 -4.15 4.57
CA MET A 418 -11.62 -5.50 4.00
C MET A 418 -12.18 -5.50 2.58
N GLU A 419 -13.21 -4.72 2.31
CA GLU A 419 -13.76 -4.50 0.96
C GLU A 419 -12.70 -3.90 0.03
N ASP A 420 -12.06 -2.80 0.46
CA ASP A 420 -11.01 -2.12 -0.31
C ASP A 420 -9.80 -3.02 -0.57
N ILE A 421 -9.38 -3.83 0.42
CA ILE A 421 -8.28 -4.79 0.28
C ILE A 421 -8.63 -5.84 -0.77
N VAL A 422 -9.82 -6.43 -0.70
CA VAL A 422 -10.26 -7.42 -1.69
C VAL A 422 -10.28 -6.79 -3.09
N LEU A 423 -10.91 -5.62 -3.26
CA LEU A 423 -10.94 -4.91 -4.53
C LEU A 423 -9.53 -4.64 -5.07
N LEU A 424 -8.63 -4.12 -4.24
CA LEU A 424 -7.26 -3.78 -4.62
C LEU A 424 -6.48 -5.03 -5.04
N GLU A 425 -6.49 -6.08 -4.21
CA GLU A 425 -5.69 -7.28 -4.47
C GLU A 425 -6.23 -8.05 -5.69
N THR A 426 -7.55 -8.14 -5.86
CA THR A 426 -8.16 -8.74 -7.04
C THR A 426 -7.82 -7.95 -8.31
N MET A 427 -7.92 -6.62 -8.27
CA MET A 427 -7.55 -5.77 -9.40
C MET A 427 -6.05 -5.88 -9.75
N LYS A 428 -5.16 -5.98 -8.75
CA LYS A 428 -3.72 -6.16 -8.97
C LYS A 428 -3.36 -7.56 -9.50
N ALA A 429 -4.18 -8.57 -9.19
CA ALA A 429 -4.02 -9.93 -9.69
C ALA A 429 -4.67 -10.16 -11.06
N ALA A 430 -5.64 -9.32 -11.44
CA ALA A 430 -6.34 -9.42 -12.71
C ALA A 430 -5.41 -9.22 -13.92
N ASP A 431 -5.62 -10.02 -14.96
CA ASP A 431 -4.97 -9.82 -16.24
C ASP A 431 -5.66 -8.72 -17.05
N LYS A 432 -5.12 -8.43 -18.23
CA LYS A 432 -5.62 -7.38 -19.14
C LYS A 432 -7.04 -7.62 -19.69
N ASP A 433 -7.53 -8.85 -19.66
CA ASP A 433 -8.83 -9.23 -20.21
C ASP A 433 -9.93 -9.14 -19.12
N HIS A 434 -9.53 -8.94 -17.86
CA HIS A 434 -10.45 -8.82 -16.73
C HIS A 434 -10.48 -7.40 -16.17
N ARG A 435 -11.69 -6.85 -16.05
CA ARG A 435 -11.93 -5.56 -15.38
C ARG A 435 -12.55 -5.80 -14.01
N VAL A 436 -11.94 -5.23 -12.99
CA VAL A 436 -12.41 -5.29 -11.60
C VAL A 436 -12.88 -3.90 -11.19
N PHE A 437 -14.10 -3.80 -10.66
CA PHE A 437 -14.69 -2.52 -10.25
C PHE A 437 -15.82 -2.74 -9.25
N LYS A 438 -16.23 -1.67 -8.56
CA LYS A 438 -17.46 -1.64 -7.76
C LYS A 438 -18.63 -1.23 -8.64
N LEU A 439 -19.82 -1.84 -8.47
CA LEU A 439 -20.99 -1.52 -9.31
C LEU A 439 -22.11 -0.91 -8.49
N GLN A 440 -22.49 0.32 -8.80
CA GLN A 440 -23.52 1.06 -8.09
C GLN A 440 -24.83 1.16 -8.88
N PHE A 441 -25.94 1.02 -8.16
CA PHE A 441 -27.31 1.23 -8.65
C PHE A 441 -27.93 2.43 -7.91
N GLU A 442 -29.14 2.84 -8.30
CA GLU A 442 -29.90 3.89 -7.59
C GLU A 442 -30.20 3.49 -6.15
N ALA A 443 -30.35 2.18 -5.89
CA ALA A 443 -30.55 1.63 -4.56
C ALA A 443 -29.75 0.33 -4.38
N GLY A 444 -28.61 0.45 -3.71
CA GLY A 444 -27.68 -0.65 -3.43
C GLY A 444 -26.52 -0.70 -4.43
N GLU A 445 -25.65 -1.69 -4.22
CA GLU A 445 -24.41 -1.87 -4.96
C GLU A 445 -24.03 -3.35 -4.96
N PHE A 446 -23.13 -3.74 -5.86
CA PHE A 446 -22.28 -4.91 -5.69
C PHE A 446 -20.90 -4.41 -5.27
N ASP A 447 -20.39 -4.97 -4.19
CA ASP A 447 -19.11 -4.54 -3.59
C ASP A 447 -17.96 -4.76 -4.59
N MET A 448 -18.02 -5.82 -5.40
CA MET A 448 -17.09 -6.07 -6.49
C MET A 448 -17.75 -6.80 -7.66
N VAL A 449 -17.35 -6.45 -8.87
CA VAL A 449 -17.66 -7.16 -10.12
C VAL A 449 -16.36 -7.44 -10.84
N ILE A 450 -16.18 -8.66 -11.30
CA ILE A 450 -15.11 -9.07 -12.21
C ILE A 450 -15.75 -9.31 -13.57
N TYR A 451 -15.39 -8.51 -14.57
CA TYR A 451 -15.90 -8.62 -15.93
C TYR A 451 -14.80 -9.15 -16.85
N ASP A 452 -15.02 -10.36 -17.38
CA ASP A 452 -14.22 -10.95 -18.45
C ASP A 452 -14.65 -10.35 -19.78
N GLN A 453 -13.80 -9.52 -20.37
CA GLN A 453 -14.06 -8.84 -21.64
C GLN A 453 -14.00 -9.77 -22.84
N LYS A 454 -13.30 -10.90 -22.72
CA LYS A 454 -13.06 -11.86 -23.79
C LYS A 454 -14.24 -12.83 -23.92
N GLU A 455 -14.66 -13.43 -22.83
CA GLU A 455 -15.84 -14.32 -22.79
C GLU A 455 -17.15 -13.51 -22.68
N ASN A 456 -17.04 -12.21 -22.40
CA ASN A 456 -18.15 -11.30 -22.20
C ASN A 456 -19.12 -11.84 -21.14
N SER A 457 -18.59 -12.06 -19.94
CA SER A 457 -19.34 -12.57 -18.78
C SER A 457 -18.81 -11.95 -17.49
N CYS A 458 -19.57 -12.04 -16.40
CA CYS A 458 -19.14 -11.46 -15.14
C CYS A 458 -19.40 -12.35 -13.92
N GLU A 459 -18.65 -12.06 -12.86
CA GLU A 459 -18.86 -12.58 -11.52
C GLU A 459 -19.16 -11.43 -10.58
N ILE A 460 -20.11 -11.61 -9.68
CA ILE A 460 -20.58 -10.58 -8.75
C ILE A 460 -20.37 -10.99 -7.30
N PHE A 461 -19.92 -10.03 -6.48
CA PHE A 461 -19.45 -10.27 -5.13
C PHE A 461 -20.07 -9.31 -4.12
N GLU A 462 -20.33 -9.84 -2.93
CA GLU A 462 -20.58 -9.09 -1.71
C GLU A 462 -19.47 -9.42 -0.71
N ILE A 463 -18.92 -8.41 -0.04
CA ILE A 463 -17.82 -8.55 0.90
C ILE A 463 -18.34 -8.22 2.30
N LYS A 464 -18.13 -9.14 3.24
CA LYS A 464 -18.71 -9.05 4.59
C LYS A 464 -17.67 -9.43 5.63
N HIS A 465 -17.34 -8.48 6.50
CA HIS A 465 -16.43 -8.74 7.62
C HIS A 465 -16.98 -9.72 8.66
N SER A 466 -18.26 -10.08 8.62
CA SER A 466 -18.82 -11.08 9.53
C SER A 466 -18.27 -12.49 9.25
N SER A 467 -18.19 -13.32 10.30
CA SER A 467 -18.00 -14.77 10.17
C SER A 467 -19.32 -15.55 10.08
N LYS A 468 -20.46 -14.86 10.20
CA LYS A 468 -21.80 -15.48 10.17
C LYS A 468 -22.40 -15.42 8.79
N GLN A 469 -23.07 -16.50 8.40
CA GLN A 469 -23.91 -16.57 7.21
C GLN A 469 -25.32 -16.10 7.59
N VAL A 470 -25.79 -15.00 6.98
CA VAL A 470 -27.17 -14.51 7.18
C VAL A 470 -27.81 -14.17 5.85
N PRO A 471 -29.09 -14.55 5.60
CA PRO A 471 -29.75 -14.36 4.31
C PRO A 471 -29.71 -12.95 3.74
N PHE A 472 -29.67 -11.94 4.62
CA PHE A 472 -29.62 -10.55 4.22
C PHE A 472 -28.31 -10.16 3.50
N GLN A 473 -27.22 -10.93 3.65
CA GLN A 473 -25.93 -10.66 3.02
C GLN A 473 -25.96 -10.85 1.50
N TYR A 474 -26.72 -11.82 0.96
CA TYR A 474 -26.80 -12.05 -0.49
C TYR A 474 -27.98 -11.35 -1.15
N ARG A 475 -28.73 -10.51 -0.44
CA ARG A 475 -30.00 -9.95 -0.93
C ARG A 475 -29.86 -9.20 -2.26
N HIS A 476 -28.72 -8.56 -2.51
CA HIS A 476 -28.47 -7.86 -3.76
C HIS A 476 -28.05 -8.83 -4.87
N LEU A 477 -27.26 -9.86 -4.55
CA LEU A 477 -26.81 -10.89 -5.52
C LEU A 477 -27.96 -11.70 -6.12
N VAL A 478 -29.11 -11.75 -5.45
CA VAL A 478 -30.33 -12.45 -5.90
C VAL A 478 -31.45 -11.49 -6.33
N ASP A 479 -31.17 -10.19 -6.37
CA ASP A 479 -32.10 -9.18 -6.86
C ASP A 479 -32.19 -9.26 -8.39
N GLU A 480 -33.35 -9.69 -8.90
CA GLU A 480 -33.56 -9.96 -10.32
C GLU A 480 -33.31 -8.72 -11.20
N ASP A 481 -33.71 -7.52 -10.75
CA ASP A 481 -33.53 -6.29 -11.52
C ASP A 481 -32.05 -5.92 -11.62
N LYS A 482 -31.33 -5.95 -10.48
CA LYS A 482 -29.88 -5.70 -10.46
C LYS A 482 -29.14 -6.69 -11.34
N CYS A 483 -29.46 -7.98 -11.23
CA CYS A 483 -28.85 -9.02 -12.04
C CYS A 483 -29.09 -8.77 -13.54
N GLN A 484 -30.33 -8.53 -13.96
CA GLN A 484 -30.65 -8.29 -15.37
C GLN A 484 -29.95 -7.05 -15.94
N ARG A 485 -29.86 -5.96 -15.15
CA ARG A 485 -29.16 -4.75 -15.58
C ARG A 485 -27.65 -4.97 -15.71
N THR A 486 -27.05 -5.68 -14.76
CA THR A 486 -25.64 -6.09 -14.84
C THR A 486 -25.41 -6.96 -16.06
N GLU A 487 -26.24 -7.99 -16.29
CA GLU A 487 -26.10 -8.91 -17.42
C GLU A 487 -26.24 -8.20 -18.77
N ARG A 488 -27.13 -7.21 -18.84
CA ARG A 488 -27.33 -6.41 -20.04
C ARG A 488 -26.08 -5.59 -20.40
N ARG A 489 -25.30 -5.13 -19.42
CA ARG A 489 -24.12 -4.29 -19.64
C ARG A 489 -22.82 -5.10 -19.71
N PHE A 490 -22.68 -6.14 -18.90
CA PHE A 490 -21.42 -6.87 -18.68
C PHE A 490 -21.50 -8.37 -19.00
N GLY A 491 -22.57 -8.81 -19.66
CA GLY A 491 -22.76 -10.21 -20.04
C GLY A 491 -23.24 -11.11 -18.89
N PRO A 492 -23.56 -12.39 -19.17
CA PRO A 492 -24.16 -13.31 -18.20
C PRO A 492 -23.35 -13.42 -16.90
N ILE A 493 -24.07 -13.47 -15.77
CA ILE A 493 -23.48 -13.69 -14.46
C ILE A 493 -23.17 -15.18 -14.31
N GLN A 494 -21.88 -15.53 -14.26
CA GLN A 494 -21.41 -16.92 -14.12
C GLN A 494 -21.31 -17.36 -12.66
N GLY A 495 -21.09 -16.42 -11.75
CA GLY A 495 -20.90 -16.70 -10.34
C GLY A 495 -21.40 -15.58 -9.43
N ARG A 496 -21.89 -15.99 -8.25
CA ARG A 496 -22.39 -15.10 -7.19
C ARG A 496 -21.71 -15.48 -5.88
N TYR A 497 -20.91 -14.56 -5.34
CA TYR A 497 -20.03 -14.89 -4.23
C TYR A 497 -20.23 -13.95 -3.03
N ILE A 498 -20.11 -14.50 -1.84
CA ILE A 498 -19.92 -13.75 -0.60
C ILE A 498 -18.53 -14.03 -0.07
N LEU A 499 -17.68 -13.01 -0.03
CA LEU A 499 -16.37 -13.07 0.61
C LEU A 499 -16.51 -12.67 2.07
N TYR A 500 -16.20 -13.59 2.99
CA TYR A 500 -16.44 -13.37 4.42
C TYR A 500 -15.46 -14.13 5.32
N ARG A 501 -15.59 -14.01 6.64
CA ARG A 501 -14.63 -14.59 7.60
C ARG A 501 -14.96 -16.00 8.10
N GLY A 502 -16.03 -16.62 7.61
CA GLY A 502 -16.41 -17.98 8.01
C GLY A 502 -15.83 -19.05 7.09
N GLU A 503 -16.37 -20.27 7.17
CA GLU A 503 -15.96 -21.41 6.35
C GLU A 503 -16.64 -21.42 4.97
N ASP A 504 -15.98 -21.97 3.96
CA ASP A 504 -16.53 -22.06 2.61
C ASP A 504 -17.86 -22.85 2.61
N ALA A 505 -18.87 -22.35 1.89
CA ALA A 505 -20.18 -22.99 1.82
C ALA A 505 -20.92 -22.68 0.50
N GLN A 506 -21.60 -23.68 -0.04
CA GLN A 506 -22.50 -23.52 -1.18
C GLN A 506 -23.95 -23.42 -0.68
N MET A 507 -24.67 -22.37 -1.08
CA MET A 507 -26.09 -22.21 -0.78
C MET A 507 -26.97 -22.81 -1.87
N GLU A 508 -28.18 -23.23 -1.50
CA GLU A 508 -29.18 -23.80 -2.43
C GLU A 508 -29.62 -22.80 -3.51
N ASN A 509 -29.55 -21.50 -3.23
CA ASN A 509 -29.89 -20.42 -4.17
C ASN A 509 -28.76 -20.10 -5.18
N GLY A 510 -27.69 -20.90 -5.22
CA GLY A 510 -26.56 -20.74 -6.13
C GLY A 510 -25.49 -19.75 -5.65
N VAL A 511 -25.65 -19.12 -4.49
CA VAL A 511 -24.64 -18.22 -3.91
C VAL A 511 -23.54 -19.03 -3.21
N GLN A 512 -22.28 -18.64 -3.43
CA GLN A 512 -21.10 -19.27 -2.82
C GLN A 512 -20.51 -18.37 -1.74
N TYR A 513 -20.47 -18.85 -0.51
CA TYR A 513 -19.72 -18.24 0.57
C TYR A 513 -18.29 -18.76 0.52
N TRP A 514 -17.32 -17.85 0.51
CA TRP A 514 -15.91 -18.17 0.45
C TRP A 514 -15.17 -17.35 1.51
N ASN A 515 -14.35 -18.04 2.29
CA ASN A 515 -13.45 -17.42 3.24
C ASN A 515 -12.52 -16.43 2.52
N VAL A 516 -12.54 -15.16 2.96
CA VAL A 516 -11.78 -14.07 2.34
C VAL A 516 -10.27 -14.30 2.42
N GLU A 517 -9.78 -14.92 3.49
CA GLU A 517 -8.34 -15.15 3.66
C GLU A 517 -7.86 -16.23 2.69
N ASN A 518 -8.67 -17.27 2.48
CA ASN A 518 -8.43 -18.27 1.45
C ASN A 518 -8.50 -17.66 0.04
N TYR A 519 -9.49 -16.81 -0.23
CA TYR A 519 -9.62 -16.07 -1.49
C TYR A 519 -8.36 -15.25 -1.80
N LEU A 520 -7.94 -14.38 -0.87
CA LEU A 520 -6.76 -13.52 -1.02
C LEU A 520 -5.47 -14.34 -1.19
N LYS A 521 -5.36 -15.49 -0.52
CA LYS A 521 -4.24 -16.43 -0.70
C LYS A 521 -4.25 -17.13 -2.05
N ALA A 522 -5.40 -17.26 -2.70
CA ALA A 522 -5.54 -17.94 -3.98
C ALA A 522 -5.36 -17.01 -5.19
N LEU A 523 -5.53 -15.69 -5.05
CA LEU A 523 -5.60 -14.71 -6.16
C LEU A 523 -4.59 -14.86 -7.33
N PRO A 524 -3.29 -15.12 -7.14
CA PRO A 524 -2.37 -15.29 -8.28
C PRO A 524 -2.49 -16.64 -9.00
N THR A 525 -3.29 -17.55 -8.45
CA THR A 525 -3.55 -18.91 -8.97
C THR A 525 -5.02 -19.15 -9.27
N LEU A 526 -5.89 -18.20 -8.92
CA LEU A 526 -7.25 -18.21 -9.43
C LEU A 526 -7.11 -17.93 -10.91
N ASP A 527 -7.32 -18.98 -11.71
CA ASP A 527 -7.77 -18.73 -13.07
C ASP A 527 -9.02 -17.87 -12.88
N ILE A 528 -8.97 -16.58 -13.24
CA ILE A 528 -10.15 -15.70 -13.32
C ILE A 528 -11.12 -16.20 -14.45
N VAL A 529 -10.87 -17.42 -14.92
CA VAL A 529 -11.67 -18.28 -15.75
C VAL A 529 -11.69 -19.66 -15.09
N GLN A 530 -12.81 -20.15 -14.56
CA GLN A 530 -13.18 -21.55 -14.82
C GLN A 530 -14.68 -21.79 -14.70
N VAL A 531 -15.27 -21.95 -15.89
CA VAL A 531 -16.55 -22.61 -16.14
C VAL A 531 -16.56 -23.98 -15.46
N GLN A 532 -17.69 -24.27 -14.81
CA GLN A 532 -18.07 -25.54 -14.22
C GLN A 532 -17.64 -26.77 -15.04
N GLU A 533 -17.23 -27.84 -14.36
CA GLU A 533 -17.87 -29.15 -14.58
C GLU A 533 -17.69 -30.08 -13.37
N ILE A 534 -18.72 -30.12 -12.53
CA ILE A 534 -18.97 -31.25 -11.66
C ILE A 534 -19.81 -32.25 -12.47
N GLY A 535 -19.17 -33.34 -12.88
CA GLY A 535 -19.77 -34.68 -13.02
C GLY A 535 -20.68 -34.94 -14.21
N MET A 536 -20.17 -35.69 -15.19
CA MET A 536 -20.97 -36.67 -15.95
C MET A 536 -20.17 -37.94 -16.23
N GLN A 537 -20.79 -39.07 -15.89
CA GLN A 537 -20.26 -40.43 -16.01
C GLN A 537 -19.99 -40.81 -17.47
N SER A 538 -18.94 -41.61 -17.65
CA SER A 538 -18.57 -42.26 -18.91
C SER A 538 -19.66 -43.21 -19.40
N ILE A 539 -20.19 -42.95 -20.59
CA ILE A 539 -20.89 -43.96 -21.40
C ILE A 539 -19.92 -44.38 -22.49
N GLU A 540 -19.52 -45.66 -22.46
CA GLU A 540 -18.67 -46.30 -23.47
C GLU A 540 -19.34 -46.30 -24.85
N PRO A 541 -18.58 -46.19 -25.96
CA PRO A 541 -19.09 -46.46 -27.28
C PRO A 541 -19.08 -47.96 -27.58
N THR A 542 -20.25 -48.47 -27.89
CA THR A 542 -20.45 -49.76 -28.56
C THR A 542 -19.94 -49.68 -30.01
N LEU A 543 -19.09 -50.65 -30.36
CA LEU A 543 -18.52 -51.03 -31.67
C LEU A 543 -17.34 -50.21 -32.21
#